data_AF-A0A7H1N323-F1
#
_entry.id   AF-A0A7H1N323-F1
#
_cell.length_a   1.000
_cell.length_b   1.000
_cell.length_c   1.000
_cell.angle_alpha   90.00
_cell.angle_beta   90.00
_cell.angle_gamma   90.00
#
_symmetry.space_group_name_H-M   'P 1'
#
loop_
_entity.id
_entity.type
_entity.pdbx_description
1 polymer ?
#
loop_
_entity_poly.entity_id
_entity_poly.type
_entity_poly.pdbx_seq_one_letter_code
_entity_poly.pdbx_strand_id
1 'polypeptide(L)'
;MSPVETGGCRCASPLLAAQVFVHRRSEERVAIAASGADGWFQVALSPGDYVIETRVEEMMCTPVDITVPSDRYVRVDIICDTGVR
;
A
#
# COMPACT_ATOMS: atom_id res chain seq x y z
N MET A 1 -6.43 -8.01 -25.98
CA MET A 1 -5.46 -7.71 -24.90
C MET A 1 -6.26 -7.07 -23.79
N SER A 2 -6.62 -7.85 -22.78
CA SER A 2 -7.42 -7.35 -21.65
C SER A 2 -6.50 -7.15 -20.44
N PRO A 3 -6.60 -6.02 -19.73
CA PRO A 3 -5.74 -5.74 -18.59
C PRO A 3 -6.09 -6.69 -17.45
N VAL A 4 -5.09 -7.03 -16.63
CA VAL A 4 -5.25 -7.84 -15.43
C VAL A 4 -6.09 -7.05 -14.42
N GLU A 5 -7.41 -7.23 -14.46
CA GLU A 5 -8.27 -7.04 -13.29
C GLU A 5 -8.24 -8.34 -12.50
N THR A 6 -7.54 -8.35 -11.38
CA THR A 6 -7.66 -9.40 -10.38
C THR A 6 -9.06 -9.31 -9.79
N GLY A 7 -9.93 -10.24 -10.24
CA GLY A 7 -11.31 -10.37 -9.83
C GLY A 7 -11.44 -10.36 -8.30
N GLY A 8 -12.30 -9.46 -7.83
CA GLY A 8 -12.51 -9.18 -6.42
C GLY A 8 -12.84 -10.41 -5.58
N CYS A 9 -12.14 -10.53 -4.46
CA CYS A 9 -12.72 -11.17 -3.29
C CYS A 9 -13.54 -10.09 -2.57
N ARG A 10 -14.87 -10.17 -2.58
CA ARG A 10 -15.79 -9.28 -1.85
C ARG A 10 -15.73 -9.47 -0.32
N CYS A 11 -14.60 -9.96 0.21
CA CYS A 11 -14.43 -10.34 1.61
C CYS A 11 -13.44 -9.45 2.36
N ALA A 12 -12.61 -8.66 1.67
CA ALA A 12 -11.76 -7.67 2.31
C ALA A 12 -12.54 -6.36 2.40
N SER A 13 -13.08 -6.05 3.57
CA SER A 13 -13.57 -4.69 3.83
C SER A 13 -12.43 -3.71 3.57
N PRO A 14 -12.66 -2.61 2.82
CA PRO A 14 -11.63 -1.60 2.61
C PRO A 14 -11.14 -1.10 3.98
N LEU A 15 -9.82 -1.04 4.14
CA LEU A 15 -9.21 -0.57 5.37
C LEU A 15 -9.40 0.95 5.45
N LEU A 16 -10.45 1.37 6.12
CA LEU A 16 -10.75 2.79 6.32
C LEU A 16 -9.75 3.38 7.32
N ALA A 17 -9.27 4.60 7.03
CA ALA A 17 -8.34 5.34 7.89
C ALA A 17 -6.97 4.66 8.14
N ALA A 18 -6.56 3.75 7.27
CA ALA A 18 -5.20 3.21 7.26
C ALA A 18 -4.16 4.32 7.01
N GLN A 19 -3.11 4.37 7.83
CA GLN A 19 -1.93 5.20 7.58
C GLN A 19 -0.88 4.39 6.83
N VAL A 20 -0.47 4.90 5.67
CA VAL A 20 0.54 4.32 4.79
C VAL A 20 1.82 5.14 4.92
N PHE A 21 2.89 4.46 5.34
CA PHE A 21 4.23 5.01 5.48
C PHE A 21 5.10 4.46 4.36
N VAL A 22 5.78 5.35 3.65
CA VAL A 22 6.71 4.97 2.59
C VAL A 22 8.12 5.27 3.04
N HIS A 23 8.96 4.24 3.01
CA HIS A 23 10.35 4.27 3.39
C HIS A 23 11.20 4.03 2.14
N ARG A 24 12.29 4.77 1.99
CA ARG A 24 13.28 4.46 0.95
C ARG A 24 14.42 3.70 1.60
N ARG A 25 15.06 2.78 0.90
CA ARG A 25 16.17 1.99 1.48
C ARG A 25 17.31 2.86 2.08
N SER A 26 17.46 4.08 1.58
CA SER A 26 18.44 5.07 2.04
C SER A 26 17.89 6.14 2.99
N GLU A 27 16.57 6.22 3.19
CA GLU A 27 15.91 7.33 3.89
C GLU A 27 14.81 6.80 4.82
N GLU A 28 14.85 7.22 6.09
CA GLU A 28 14.02 6.61 7.12
C GLU A 28 12.51 6.78 6.86
N ARG A 29 12.02 7.88 6.29
CA ARG A 29 10.63 8.06 5.81
C ARG A 29 10.58 9.13 4.73
N VAL A 30 10.00 8.81 3.58
CA VAL A 30 9.90 9.75 2.44
C VAL A 30 8.50 10.29 2.22
N ALA A 31 7.46 9.57 2.65
CA ALA A 31 6.08 10.02 2.52
C ALA A 31 5.16 9.33 3.54
N ILE A 32 4.05 10.00 3.85
CA ILE A 32 2.95 9.46 4.64
C ILE A 32 1.65 9.80 3.90
N ALA A 33 0.75 8.82 3.78
CA ALA A 33 -0.57 8.99 3.20
C ALA A 33 -1.63 8.30 4.06
N ALA A 34 -2.88 8.71 3.89
CA ALA A 34 -4.02 8.01 4.46
C ALA A 34 -4.83 7.37 3.32
N SER A 35 -5.40 6.19 3.60
CA SER A 35 -6.42 5.60 2.73
C SER A 35 -7.68 6.46 2.73
N GLY A 36 -8.29 6.59 1.55
CA GLY A 36 -9.59 7.22 1.35
C GLY A 36 -10.74 6.37 1.86
N ALA A 37 -11.95 6.91 1.76
CA ALA A 37 -13.19 6.21 2.15
C ALA A 37 -13.48 4.97 1.29
N ASP A 38 -12.76 4.81 0.19
CA ASP A 38 -12.80 3.68 -0.74
C ASP A 38 -11.66 2.67 -0.49
N GLY A 39 -10.81 2.90 0.52
CA GLY A 39 -9.64 2.09 0.84
C GLY A 39 -8.43 2.33 -0.08
N TRP A 40 -8.53 3.24 -1.05
CA TRP A 40 -7.43 3.57 -1.95
C TRP A 40 -6.55 4.68 -1.39
N PHE A 41 -5.27 4.64 -1.74
CA PHE A 41 -4.33 5.71 -1.45
C PHE A 41 -3.49 5.99 -2.71
N GLN A 42 -2.97 7.22 -2.81
CA GLN A 42 -2.07 7.59 -3.89
C GLN A 42 -0.95 8.45 -3.34
N VAL A 43 0.29 8.11 -3.69
CA VAL A 43 1.49 8.86 -3.30
C VAL A 43 2.32 9.12 -4.55
N ALA A 44 2.68 10.39 -4.77
CA ALA A 44 3.64 10.74 -5.80
C ALA A 44 5.05 10.49 -5.24
N LEU A 45 5.79 9.57 -5.87
CA LEU A 45 7.15 9.20 -5.49
C LEU A 45 8.07 9.38 -6.69
N SER A 46 9.30 9.81 -6.41
CA SER A 46 10.37 9.74 -7.40
C SER A 46 10.70 8.28 -7.73
N PRO A 47 11.36 8.01 -8.86
CA PRO A 47 11.73 6.64 -9.22
C PRO A 47 12.73 6.05 -8.22
N GLY A 48 12.57 4.77 -7.90
CA GLY A 48 13.45 4.04 -6.99
C GLY A 48 12.75 2.95 -6.20
N ASP A 49 13.50 2.36 -5.26
CA ASP A 49 13.04 1.26 -4.42
C ASP A 49 12.55 1.74 -3.05
N TYR A 50 11.38 1.25 -2.67
CA TYR A 50 10.68 1.65 -1.46
C TYR A 50 10.11 0.46 -0.72
N VAL A 51 9.97 0.62 0.59
CA VAL A 51 9.22 -0.27 1.47
C VAL A 51 7.98 0.48 1.93
N ILE A 52 6.81 -0.14 1.74
CA ILE A 52 5.54 0.39 2.21
C ILE A 52 5.16 -0.35 3.49
N GLU A 53 5.02 0.42 4.57
CA GLU A 53 4.45 -0.05 5.83
C GLU A 53 3.07 0.56 6.01
N THR A 54 2.11 -0.23 6.46
CA THR A 54 0.75 0.27 6.74
C THR A 54 0.40 0.00 8.18
N ARG A 55 -0.22 0.98 8.83
CA ARG A 55 -0.73 0.86 10.20
C ARG A 55 -2.22 1.13 10.19
N VAL A 56 -2.98 0.18 10.72
CA VAL A 56 -4.43 0.26 10.86
C VAL A 56 -4.81 -0.35 12.20
N GLU A 57 -5.25 0.48 13.15
CA GLU A 57 -5.65 0.08 14.50
C GLU A 57 -4.78 -1.07 15.09
N GLU A 58 -5.40 -2.21 15.40
CA GLU A 58 -4.76 -3.40 15.97
C GLU A 58 -4.33 -4.45 14.92
N MET A 59 -4.46 -4.14 13.62
CA MET A 59 -4.10 -5.06 12.54
C MET A 59 -2.61 -5.01 12.22
N MET A 60 -2.05 -6.19 11.91
CA MET A 60 -0.69 -6.31 11.41
C MET A 60 -0.72 -6.38 9.89
N CYS A 61 -0.12 -5.39 9.24
CA CYS A 61 0.05 -5.36 7.80
C CYS A 61 1.45 -5.84 7.43
N THR A 62 1.54 -6.70 6.40
CA THR A 62 2.84 -7.14 5.90
C THR A 62 3.48 -5.98 5.13
N PRO A 63 4.74 -5.59 5.43
CA PRO A 63 5.46 -4.62 4.62
C PRO A 63 5.60 -5.09 3.18
N VAL A 64 5.51 -4.16 2.23
CA VAL A 64 5.60 -4.49 0.80
C VAL A 64 6.75 -3.72 0.16
N ASP A 65 7.68 -4.45 -0.46
CA ASP A 65 8.75 -3.88 -1.29
C ASP A 65 8.21 -3.55 -2.69
N ILE A 66 8.47 -2.34 -3.16
CA ILE A 66 8.11 -1.90 -4.51
C ILE A 66 9.27 -1.16 -5.20
N THR A 67 9.29 -1.22 -6.53
CA THR A 67 10.16 -0.39 -7.37
C THR A 67 9.31 0.52 -8.23
N VAL A 68 9.42 1.84 -8.02
CA VAL A 68 8.71 2.86 -8.80
C VAL A 68 9.55 3.22 -10.04
N PRO A 69 9.06 2.98 -11.27
CA PRO A 69 9.74 3.37 -12.51
C PRO A 69 9.55 4.87 -12.80
N SER A 70 10.30 5.41 -13.76
CA SER A 70 10.28 6.84 -14.10
C SER A 70 9.08 7.33 -14.90
N ASP A 71 8.24 6.42 -15.40
CA ASP A 71 7.23 6.73 -16.41
C ASP A 71 5.80 6.33 -16.03
N ARG A 72 5.60 5.63 -14.90
CA ARG A 72 4.27 5.14 -14.50
C ARG A 72 4.11 4.95 -12.99
N TYR A 73 2.86 4.95 -12.56
CA TYR A 73 2.48 4.47 -11.22
C TYR A 73 2.60 2.96 -11.11
N VAL A 74 2.87 2.49 -9.90
CA VAL A 74 2.78 1.09 -9.51
C VAL A 74 1.52 0.91 -8.67
N ARG A 75 0.74 -0.13 -8.97
CA ARG A 75 -0.36 -0.56 -8.11
C ARG A 75 0.16 -1.63 -7.16
N VAL A 76 -0.18 -1.50 -5.90
CA VAL A 76 0.14 -2.46 -4.85
C VAL A 76 -1.11 -2.73 -4.02
N ASP A 77 -1.32 -4.00 -3.69
CA ASP A 77 -2.38 -4.43 -2.78
C ASP A 77 -1.74 -4.72 -1.42
N ILE A 78 -2.27 -4.10 -0.37
CA ILE A 78 -1.77 -4.25 1.00
C ILE A 78 -2.74 -5.15 1.75
N ILE A 79 -2.23 -6.28 2.24
CA ILE A 79 -3.01 -7.25 3.01
C ILE A 79 -2.64 -7.08 4.47
N CYS A 80 -3.65 -6.79 5.28
CA CYS A 80 -3.54 -6.72 6.74
C CYS A 80 -4.35 -7.86 7.35
N ASP A 81 -3.75 -8.52 8.33
CA ASP A 81 -4.37 -9.61 9.07
C ASP A 81 -4.72 -9.13 10.49
N THR A 82 -5.86 -9.56 11.00
CA THR A 82 -6.33 -9.23 12.35
C THR A 82 -5.65 -10.05 13.43
N GLY A 83 -4.74 -10.97 13.07
CA GLY A 83 -3.96 -11.77 14.01
C GLY A 83 -4.77 -12.85 14.71
N VAL A 84 -5.99 -13.14 14.27
CA VAL A 84 -6.83 -14.20 14.85
C VAL A 84 -6.30 -15.56 14.37
N ARG A 85 -5.76 -16.35 15.31
CA ARG A 85 -5.43 -17.77 15.15
C ARG A 85 -6.44 -18.62 15.90
#